data_AF-A0A6A4C3F7-F1
#
_entry.id   AF-A0A6A4C3F7-F1
#
_cell.length_a   1.000
_cell.length_b   1.000
_cell.length_c   1.000
_cell.angle_alpha   90.00
_cell.angle_beta   90.00
_cell.angle_gamma   90.00
#
_symmetry.space_group_name_H-M   'P 1'
#
loop_
_entity.id
_entity.type
_entity.pdbx_description
1 polymer ?
#
loop_
_entity_poly.entity_id
_entity_poly.type
_entity_poly.pdbx_seq_one_letter_code
_entity_poly.pdbx_strand_id
1 'polypeptide(L)'
;MDEFLADLRELDETQERVEAVSDGMMRVQRSGDASQAREMVESWIQALRASDFQSERVAFLYVANHVLQKTLFGDSEASKTPLLVDLFMQHLEEAVALVCNSPMDRQNVTRLLELWHEKEIFTDVQVLKMWRCTGEDLPNFLEAVDGDAGAKHGAKPTDEGDAEQLTDNQDASAELHHVLPMKLNSHSANPVLDVLKKIDHHKTAVKFLDQQIRERHQALLHDSAMRYQTTADLVADRATASSQIKQRTEACLRLVKVRNKFIRDVANLKAQLTEAIANMIDYEEEAAAKIEQKLEQCDEIDLGLMDLTDHKDKFPEEWSRARIVSMQRRKQREEFQRQKDVEIARLHQEAIAESAIHAMNLEADINSNSASELQSLSKEFKDRPQEKDAKIDNENELVWNPIRKELVPLRSLNVDWEDWRDH
;
A
#
# COMPACT_ATOMS: atom_id res chain seq x y z
N MET A 1 -17.71 5.05 24.99
CA MET A 1 -17.89 4.92 23.53
C MET A 1 -17.34 6.15 22.81
N ASP A 2 -17.72 7.36 23.19
CA ASP A 2 -17.25 8.60 22.53
C ASP A 2 -15.73 8.75 22.46
N GLU A 3 -15.02 8.46 23.55
CA GLU A 3 -13.54 8.46 23.61
C GLU A 3 -12.94 7.48 22.58
N PHE A 4 -13.39 6.23 22.60
CA PHE A 4 -12.97 5.21 21.63
C PHE A 4 -13.25 5.61 20.17
N LEU A 5 -14.41 6.21 19.89
CA LEU A 5 -14.75 6.67 18.53
C LEU A 5 -13.93 7.89 18.10
N ALA A 6 -13.43 8.69 19.04
CA ALA A 6 -12.47 9.74 18.75
C ALA A 6 -11.10 9.13 18.43
N ASP A 7 -10.61 8.23 19.28
CA ASP A 7 -9.31 7.56 19.07
C ASP A 7 -9.29 6.76 17.76
N LEU A 8 -10.39 6.07 17.44
CA LEU A 8 -10.53 5.29 16.20
C LEU A 8 -10.51 6.15 14.94
N ARG A 9 -11.00 7.41 15.01
CA ARG A 9 -10.96 8.35 13.89
C ARG A 9 -9.58 8.96 13.66
N GLU A 10 -8.75 9.00 14.70
CA GLU A 10 -7.37 9.48 14.65
C GLU A 10 -6.37 8.31 14.57
N LEU A 11 -6.84 7.11 14.21
CA LEU A 11 -6.01 5.92 14.13
C LEU A 11 -5.00 6.03 12.98
N ASP A 12 -3.74 5.81 13.31
CA ASP A 12 -2.63 5.66 12.36
C ASP A 12 -1.75 4.48 12.77
N GLU A 13 -0.66 4.22 12.03
CA GLU A 13 0.26 3.11 12.30
C GLU A 13 1.11 3.30 13.57
N THR A 14 1.04 4.44 14.25
CA THR A 14 1.86 4.67 15.44
C THR A 14 1.40 3.80 16.61
N GLN A 15 2.38 3.33 17.39
CA GLN A 15 2.10 2.46 18.53
C GLN A 15 1.17 3.13 19.55
N GLU A 16 1.34 4.44 19.81
CA GLU A 16 0.51 5.19 20.76
C GLU A 16 -0.98 5.19 20.35
N ARG A 17 -1.28 5.40 19.06
CA ARG A 17 -2.65 5.41 18.55
C ARG A 17 -3.28 4.02 18.55
N VAL A 18 -2.53 3.00 18.15
CA VAL A 18 -2.95 1.61 18.22
C VAL A 18 -3.24 1.20 19.68
N GLU A 19 -2.40 1.60 20.61
CA GLU A 19 -2.56 1.34 22.05
C GLU A 19 -3.79 2.05 22.63
N ALA A 20 -4.04 3.31 22.29
CA ALA A 20 -5.20 4.06 22.77
C ALA A 20 -6.53 3.34 22.41
N VAL A 21 -6.70 2.98 21.13
CA VAL A 21 -7.91 2.30 20.65
C VAL A 21 -8.06 0.92 21.29
N SER A 22 -6.98 0.13 21.32
CA SER A 22 -6.99 -1.23 21.89
C SER A 22 -7.22 -1.22 23.40
N ASP A 23 -6.64 -0.28 24.16
CA ASP A 23 -6.88 -0.14 25.59
C ASP A 23 -8.33 0.24 25.89
N GLY A 24 -8.95 1.07 25.04
CA GLY A 24 -10.39 1.31 25.07
C GLY A 24 -11.19 0.02 25.00
N MET A 25 -10.88 -0.86 24.04
CA MET A 25 -11.53 -2.17 23.90
C MET A 25 -11.25 -3.09 25.10
N MET A 26 -10.01 -3.12 25.60
CA MET A 26 -9.63 -3.92 26.77
C MET A 26 -10.34 -3.48 28.06
N ARG A 27 -10.65 -2.19 28.23
CA ARG A 27 -11.47 -1.72 29.36
C ARG A 27 -12.86 -2.37 29.36
N VAL A 28 -13.48 -2.50 28.19
CA VAL A 28 -14.81 -3.11 28.02
C VAL A 28 -14.77 -4.64 28.15
N GLN A 29 -13.68 -5.27 27.68
CA GLN A 29 -13.43 -6.69 27.93
C GLN A 29 -13.39 -7.00 29.44
N ARG A 30 -12.72 -6.17 30.24
CA ARG A 30 -12.62 -6.33 31.70
C ARG A 30 -13.96 -6.13 32.41
N SER A 31 -14.77 -5.17 31.96
CA SER A 31 -16.13 -4.99 32.50
C SER A 31 -17.06 -6.15 32.10
N GLY A 32 -16.77 -6.82 30.99
CA GLY A 32 -17.56 -7.93 30.46
C GLY A 32 -18.87 -7.47 29.81
N ASP A 33 -18.94 -6.21 29.36
CA ASP A 33 -20.10 -5.69 28.65
C ASP A 33 -20.10 -6.17 27.19
N ALA A 34 -20.84 -7.24 26.95
CA ALA A 34 -20.96 -7.87 25.64
C ALA A 34 -21.61 -6.96 24.59
N SER A 35 -22.54 -6.08 24.99
CA SER A 35 -23.23 -5.17 24.06
C SER A 35 -22.27 -4.11 23.57
N GLN A 36 -21.58 -3.47 24.51
CA GLN A 36 -20.63 -2.42 24.21
C GLN A 36 -19.43 -2.97 23.42
N ALA A 37 -18.90 -4.15 23.78
CA ALA A 37 -17.80 -4.76 23.04
C ALA A 37 -18.18 -5.09 21.58
N ARG A 38 -19.40 -5.58 21.35
CA ARG A 38 -19.91 -5.81 19.98
C ARG A 38 -20.01 -4.50 19.21
N GLU A 39 -20.54 -3.45 19.83
CA GLU A 39 -20.65 -2.12 19.19
C GLU A 39 -19.28 -1.54 18.83
N MET A 40 -18.26 -1.74 19.68
CA MET A 40 -16.89 -1.30 19.40
C MET A 40 -16.25 -2.06 18.23
N VAL A 41 -16.41 -3.39 18.17
CA VAL A 41 -15.89 -4.19 17.05
C VAL A 41 -16.62 -3.84 15.74
N GLU A 42 -17.94 -3.64 15.81
CA GLU A 42 -18.73 -3.23 14.64
C GLU A 42 -18.30 -1.84 14.14
N SER A 43 -18.03 -0.90 15.06
CA SER A 43 -17.54 0.44 14.72
C SER A 43 -16.13 0.39 14.10
N TRP A 44 -15.26 -0.50 14.62
CA TRP A 44 -13.93 -0.75 14.07
C TRP A 44 -13.98 -1.26 12.63
N ILE A 45 -14.80 -2.28 12.32
CA ILE A 45 -14.89 -2.80 10.95
C ILE A 45 -15.58 -1.80 10.00
N GLN A 46 -16.58 -1.04 10.48
CA GLN A 46 -17.22 0.02 9.69
C GLN A 46 -16.24 1.15 9.35
N ALA A 47 -15.40 1.56 10.30
CA ALA A 47 -14.35 2.55 10.06
C ALA A 47 -13.32 2.04 9.05
N LEU A 48 -12.91 0.76 9.13
CA LEU A 48 -12.04 0.15 8.13
C LEU A 48 -12.67 0.12 6.73
N ARG A 49 -13.97 -0.22 6.62
CA ARG A 49 -14.71 -0.21 5.34
C ARG A 49 -14.80 1.19 4.72
N ALA A 50 -14.97 2.21 5.56
CA ALA A 50 -15.12 3.61 5.15
C ALA A 50 -13.80 4.36 4.99
N SER A 51 -12.67 3.78 5.39
CA SER A 51 -11.35 4.41 5.30
C SER A 51 -10.92 4.54 3.84
N ASP A 52 -10.78 5.76 3.33
CA ASP A 52 -10.37 6.02 1.94
C ASP A 52 -8.85 5.91 1.73
N PHE A 53 -8.06 6.01 2.80
CA PHE A 53 -6.60 6.02 2.75
C PHE A 53 -6.00 4.63 2.97
N GLN A 54 -5.43 4.05 1.91
CA GLN A 54 -4.82 2.71 1.95
C GLN A 54 -3.70 2.60 3.00
N SER A 55 -2.90 3.66 3.18
CA SER A 55 -1.77 3.72 4.12
C SER A 55 -2.15 3.64 5.60
N GLU A 56 -3.43 3.81 5.96
CA GLU A 56 -3.87 3.77 7.37
C GLU A 56 -4.62 2.47 7.69
N ARG A 57 -4.97 1.69 6.66
CA ARG A 57 -5.81 0.48 6.84
C ARG A 57 -5.09 -0.61 7.63
N VAL A 58 -3.76 -0.74 7.51
CA VAL A 58 -3.00 -1.75 8.26
C VAL A 58 -3.03 -1.50 9.77
N ALA A 59 -3.17 -0.24 10.21
CA ALA A 59 -3.29 0.12 11.62
C ALA A 59 -4.49 -0.56 12.30
N PHE A 60 -5.59 -0.78 11.57
CA PHE A 60 -6.76 -1.50 12.07
C PHE A 60 -6.43 -2.95 12.43
N LEU A 61 -5.58 -3.62 11.63
CA LEU A 61 -5.10 -4.97 11.95
C LEU A 61 -4.09 -4.96 13.10
N TYR A 62 -3.29 -3.90 13.26
CA TYR A 62 -2.45 -3.74 14.45
C TYR A 62 -3.27 -3.59 15.73
N VAL A 63 -4.38 -2.85 15.70
CA VAL A 63 -5.34 -2.79 16.81
C VAL A 63 -5.88 -4.19 17.14
N ALA A 64 -6.39 -4.93 16.13
CA ALA A 64 -6.90 -6.28 16.33
C ALA A 64 -5.83 -7.21 16.91
N ASN A 65 -4.63 -7.20 16.34
CA ASN A 65 -3.49 -7.97 16.84
C ASN A 65 -3.16 -7.63 18.30
N HIS A 66 -3.11 -6.35 18.65
CA HIS A 66 -2.78 -5.92 20.00
C HIS A 66 -3.85 -6.34 21.02
N VAL A 67 -5.14 -6.22 20.66
CA VAL A 67 -6.26 -6.70 21.49
C VAL A 67 -6.20 -8.22 21.66
N LEU A 68 -5.99 -8.98 20.59
CA LEU A 68 -5.90 -10.45 20.64
C LEU A 68 -4.74 -10.89 21.55
N GLN A 69 -3.55 -10.28 21.39
CA GLN A 69 -2.39 -10.61 22.21
C GLN A 69 -2.61 -10.29 23.69
N LYS A 70 -3.14 -9.09 24.01
CA LYS A 70 -3.46 -8.72 25.40
C LYS A 70 -4.56 -9.60 26.00
N THR A 71 -5.48 -10.09 25.19
CA THR A 71 -6.59 -10.94 25.67
C THR A 71 -6.17 -12.39 25.90
N LEU A 72 -5.31 -12.94 25.03
CA LEU A 72 -4.89 -14.35 25.09
C LEU A 72 -3.66 -14.58 25.96
N PHE A 73 -2.76 -13.61 26.07
CA PHE A 73 -1.48 -13.75 26.78
C PHE A 73 -1.28 -12.73 27.90
N GLY A 74 -2.25 -11.86 28.19
CA GLY A 74 -2.16 -10.90 29.28
C GLY A 74 -2.37 -11.53 30.66
N ASP A 75 -1.74 -10.96 31.69
CA ASP A 75 -1.77 -11.42 33.10
C ASP A 75 -3.14 -11.28 33.82
N SER A 76 -4.26 -11.26 33.08
CA SER A 76 -5.56 -11.00 33.68
C SER A 76 -6.19 -12.27 34.27
N GLU A 77 -6.22 -12.35 35.60
CA GLU A 77 -6.81 -13.40 36.45
C GLU A 77 -8.32 -13.67 36.27
N ALA A 78 -8.99 -13.07 35.29
CA ALA A 78 -10.43 -13.25 35.08
C ALA A 78 -10.69 -14.26 33.96
N SER A 79 -10.98 -15.49 34.38
CA SER A 79 -11.51 -16.63 33.61
C SER A 79 -12.86 -16.38 32.92
N LYS A 80 -12.95 -15.34 32.08
CA LYS A 80 -14.06 -15.13 31.16
C LYS A 80 -13.61 -15.49 29.75
N THR A 81 -14.40 -16.31 29.08
CA THR A 81 -14.28 -16.60 27.65
C THR A 81 -13.99 -15.28 26.90
N PRO A 82 -12.94 -15.21 26.09
CA PRO A 82 -12.46 -13.94 25.59
C PRO A 82 -13.40 -13.36 24.54
N LEU A 83 -14.38 -12.58 24.99
CA LEU A 83 -15.48 -12.07 24.19
C LEU A 83 -15.04 -11.29 22.94
N LEU A 84 -13.97 -10.49 23.03
CA LEU A 84 -13.41 -9.79 21.87
C LEU A 84 -12.80 -10.74 20.82
N VAL A 85 -12.23 -11.88 21.21
CA VAL A 85 -11.61 -12.85 20.26
C VAL A 85 -12.68 -13.39 19.31
N ASP A 86 -13.82 -13.81 19.86
CA ASP A 86 -14.95 -14.35 19.08
C ASP A 86 -15.59 -13.28 18.17
N LEU A 87 -15.61 -12.02 18.60
CA LEU A 87 -16.14 -10.91 17.81
C LEU A 87 -15.19 -10.53 16.66
N PHE A 88 -13.89 -10.40 16.93
CA PHE A 88 -12.90 -10.14 15.88
C PHE A 88 -12.90 -11.26 14.83
N MET A 89 -13.03 -12.52 15.26
CA MET A 89 -13.04 -13.65 14.36
C MET A 89 -14.12 -13.60 13.28
N GLN A 90 -15.25 -12.93 13.54
CA GLN A 90 -16.32 -12.75 12.56
C GLN A 90 -15.95 -11.81 11.41
N HIS A 91 -14.94 -10.94 11.62
CA HIS A 91 -14.59 -9.86 10.69
C HIS A 91 -13.14 -9.91 10.21
N LEU A 92 -12.28 -10.75 10.79
CA LEU A 92 -10.85 -10.77 10.47
C LEU A 92 -10.55 -11.19 9.02
N GLU A 93 -11.30 -12.14 8.45
CA GLU A 93 -11.15 -12.52 7.03
C GLU A 93 -11.46 -11.31 6.10
N GLU A 94 -12.53 -10.57 6.40
CA GLU A 94 -12.90 -9.35 5.68
C GLU A 94 -11.86 -8.25 5.87
N ALA A 95 -11.41 -8.02 7.10
CA ALA A 95 -10.43 -6.99 7.43
C ALA A 95 -9.09 -7.23 6.70
N VAL A 96 -8.61 -8.48 6.68
CA VAL A 96 -7.42 -8.89 5.93
C VAL A 96 -7.59 -8.56 4.44
N ALA A 97 -8.74 -8.93 3.85
CA ALA A 97 -9.01 -8.64 2.44
C ALA A 97 -9.05 -7.12 2.14
N LEU A 98 -9.59 -6.31 3.05
CA LEU A 98 -9.70 -4.86 2.91
C LEU A 98 -8.36 -4.12 3.04
N VAL A 99 -7.39 -4.69 3.76
CA VAL A 99 -6.06 -4.12 3.96
C VAL A 99 -5.11 -4.48 2.82
N CYS A 100 -5.19 -5.68 2.25
CA CYS A 100 -4.27 -6.20 1.23
C CYS A 100 -4.40 -5.57 -0.18
N ASN A 101 -4.38 -4.23 -0.29
CA ASN A 101 -4.50 -3.50 -1.56
C ASN A 101 -3.17 -3.10 -2.20
N SER A 102 -2.08 -2.98 -1.42
CA SER A 102 -0.74 -2.71 -1.94
C SER A 102 0.25 -3.85 -1.62
N PRO A 103 1.37 -3.98 -2.37
CA PRO A 103 2.41 -4.96 -2.05
C PRO A 103 3.00 -4.80 -0.64
N MET A 104 3.14 -3.56 -0.16
CA MET A 104 3.65 -3.28 1.19
C MET A 104 2.68 -3.78 2.26
N ASP A 105 1.38 -3.50 2.08
CA ASP A 105 0.35 -3.96 3.01
C ASP A 105 0.27 -5.49 3.03
N ARG A 106 0.38 -6.14 1.86
CA ARG A 106 0.41 -7.61 1.78
C ARG A 106 1.58 -8.19 2.56
N GLN A 107 2.76 -7.60 2.48
CA GLN A 107 3.93 -8.03 3.26
C GLN A 107 3.71 -7.86 4.77
N ASN A 108 3.14 -6.74 5.20
CA ASN A 108 2.83 -6.50 6.62
C ASN A 108 1.78 -7.51 7.13
N VAL A 109 0.75 -7.77 6.33
CA VAL A 109 -0.34 -8.69 6.71
C VAL A 109 0.13 -10.14 6.72
N THR A 110 0.89 -10.60 5.73
CA THR A 110 1.43 -11.98 5.76
C THR A 110 2.36 -12.18 6.96
N ARG A 111 3.20 -11.20 7.30
CA ARG A 111 4.03 -11.28 8.51
C ARG A 111 3.19 -11.35 9.78
N LEU A 112 2.07 -10.66 9.83
CA LEU A 112 1.12 -10.70 10.95
C LEU A 112 0.44 -12.07 11.05
N LEU A 113 0.04 -12.67 9.93
CA LEU A 113 -0.55 -14.02 9.89
C LEU A 113 0.45 -15.11 10.30
N GLU A 114 1.71 -15.00 9.86
CA GLU A 114 2.80 -15.86 10.34
C GLU A 114 2.94 -15.74 11.85
N LEU A 115 2.99 -14.51 12.39
CA LEU A 115 3.08 -14.29 13.83
C LEU A 115 1.90 -14.91 14.60
N TRP A 116 0.69 -14.84 14.05
CA TRP A 116 -0.49 -15.46 14.66
C TRP A 116 -0.44 -16.98 14.63
N HIS A 117 0.11 -17.58 13.58
CA HIS A 117 0.38 -19.02 13.53
C HIS A 117 1.49 -19.41 14.53
N GLU A 118 2.63 -18.72 14.52
CA GLU A 118 3.77 -18.95 15.41
C GLU A 118 3.37 -18.87 16.90
N LYS A 119 2.44 -17.96 17.24
CA LYS A 119 1.92 -17.79 18.60
C LYS A 119 0.70 -18.67 18.91
N GLU A 120 0.28 -19.54 17.99
CA GLU A 120 -0.91 -20.40 18.15
C GLU A 120 -2.19 -19.61 18.51
N ILE A 121 -2.30 -18.37 18.05
CA ILE A 121 -3.51 -17.53 18.25
C ILE A 121 -4.69 -18.10 17.48
N PHE A 122 -4.42 -18.64 16.28
CA PHE A 122 -5.41 -19.23 15.39
C PHE A 122 -4.95 -20.59 14.88
N THR A 123 -5.90 -21.48 14.58
CA THR A 123 -5.61 -22.77 13.95
C THR A 123 -5.12 -22.59 12.52
N ASP A 124 -4.36 -23.56 11.99
CA ASP A 124 -3.86 -23.50 10.62
C ASP A 124 -4.98 -23.36 9.57
N VAL A 125 -6.15 -23.92 9.83
CA VAL A 125 -7.33 -23.77 8.95
C VAL A 125 -7.84 -22.33 8.94
N GLN A 126 -7.84 -21.65 10.09
CA GLN A 126 -8.23 -20.24 10.19
C GLN A 126 -7.18 -19.34 9.54
N VAL A 127 -5.90 -19.59 9.80
CA VAL A 127 -4.79 -18.86 9.17
C VAL A 127 -4.83 -19.06 7.66
N LEU A 128 -5.08 -20.27 7.17
CA LEU A 128 -5.23 -20.57 5.74
C LEU A 128 -6.37 -19.78 5.09
N LYS A 129 -7.52 -19.64 5.75
CA LYS A 129 -8.63 -18.83 5.23
C LYS A 129 -8.23 -17.37 5.09
N MET A 130 -7.62 -16.78 6.12
CA MET A 130 -7.15 -15.40 6.08
C MET A 130 -5.99 -15.20 5.08
N TRP A 131 -5.08 -16.17 4.97
CA TRP A 131 -3.96 -16.11 4.02
C TRP A 131 -4.45 -16.08 2.58
N ARG A 132 -5.50 -16.85 2.25
CA ARG A 132 -6.11 -16.82 0.92
C ARG A 132 -6.68 -15.44 0.55
N CYS A 133 -6.99 -14.59 1.54
CA CYS A 133 -7.44 -13.23 1.31
C CYS A 133 -6.30 -12.25 0.95
N THR A 134 -5.04 -12.59 1.24
CA THR A 134 -3.89 -11.73 0.91
C THR A 134 -3.54 -11.79 -0.58
N GLY A 135 -3.75 -12.95 -1.21
CA GLY A 135 -3.37 -13.23 -2.60
C GLY A 135 -1.88 -13.54 -2.80
N GLU A 136 -1.12 -13.69 -1.72
CA GLU A 136 0.28 -14.14 -1.73
C GLU A 136 0.38 -15.66 -1.84
N ASP A 137 1.54 -16.16 -2.26
CA ASP A 137 1.80 -17.60 -2.34
C ASP A 137 1.64 -18.28 -0.98
N LEU A 138 1.23 -19.55 -1.00
CA LEU A 138 1.05 -20.32 0.23
C LEU A 138 2.43 -20.65 0.83
N PRO A 139 2.65 -20.41 2.13
CA PRO A 139 3.88 -20.81 2.82
C PRO A 139 3.84 -22.30 3.15
N ASN A 140 5.02 -22.92 3.24
CA ASN A 140 5.20 -24.37 3.46
C ASN A 140 4.38 -24.93 4.64
N PHE A 141 4.17 -24.15 5.70
CA PHE A 141 3.41 -24.61 6.88
C PHE A 141 1.90 -24.76 6.62
N LEU A 142 1.36 -24.13 5.56
CA LEU A 142 -0.05 -24.23 5.18
C LEU A 142 -0.29 -25.18 4.00
N GLU A 143 0.73 -25.56 3.24
CA GLU A 143 0.62 -26.46 2.09
C GLU A 143 0.01 -27.82 2.45
N ALA A 144 0.36 -28.37 3.62
CA ALA A 144 -0.16 -29.66 4.09
C ALA A 144 -1.65 -29.60 4.46
N VAL A 145 -2.14 -28.43 4.88
CA VAL A 145 -3.53 -28.23 5.32
C VAL A 145 -4.47 -28.02 4.11
N ASP A 146 -3.96 -27.46 3.02
CA ASP A 146 -4.69 -27.27 1.76
C ASP A 146 -5.10 -28.61 1.12
N GLY A 147 -4.23 -29.63 1.22
CA GLY A 147 -4.46 -30.96 0.63
C GLY A 147 -5.57 -31.77 1.30
N ASP A 148 -5.85 -31.57 2.59
CA ASP A 148 -6.83 -32.37 3.35
C ASP A 148 -8.26 -31.78 3.26
N ALA A 149 -8.39 -30.49 2.96
CA ALA A 149 -9.68 -29.81 2.78
C ALA A 149 -10.39 -30.15 1.45
N GLY A 150 -9.65 -30.59 0.43
CA GLY A 150 -10.19 -30.97 -0.89
C GLY A 150 -10.87 -32.33 -0.96
N ALA A 151 -10.66 -33.21 0.03
CA ALA A 151 -11.07 -34.62 -0.03
C ALA A 151 -12.48 -34.94 0.50
N LYS A 152 -13.21 -33.99 1.08
CA LYS A 152 -14.47 -34.27 1.84
C LYS A 152 -15.78 -33.76 1.22
N HIS A 153 -15.77 -33.25 -0.02
CA HIS A 153 -17.00 -32.80 -0.71
C HIS A 153 -17.28 -33.51 -2.05
N GLY A 154 -16.92 -34.80 -2.17
CA GLY A 154 -17.38 -35.67 -3.26
C GLY A 154 -18.63 -36.46 -2.86
N ALA A 155 -19.81 -36.01 -3.31
CA ALA A 155 -21.05 -36.76 -3.17
C ALA A 155 -20.99 -38.08 -3.97
N LYS A 156 -21.63 -39.12 -3.42
CA LYS A 156 -21.74 -40.49 -3.94
C LYS A 156 -22.14 -40.54 -5.43
N PRO A 157 -21.55 -41.43 -6.25
CA PRO A 157 -22.06 -41.75 -7.56
C PRO A 157 -23.20 -42.77 -7.43
N THR A 158 -24.37 -42.45 -7.98
CA THR A 158 -25.36 -43.45 -8.38
C THR A 158 -25.21 -43.69 -9.87
N ASP A 159 -25.00 -44.96 -10.18
CA ASP A 159 -24.83 -45.56 -11.49
C ASP A 159 -26.16 -45.61 -12.25
N GLU A 160 -26.16 -45.25 -13.53
CA GLU A 160 -26.86 -45.92 -14.64
C GLU A 160 -26.87 -45.07 -15.93
N GLY A 161 -26.41 -45.67 -17.03
CA GLY A 161 -26.99 -45.48 -18.37
C GLY A 161 -26.22 -44.64 -19.38
N ASP A 162 -25.50 -45.31 -20.29
CA ASP A 162 -24.90 -44.77 -21.51
C ASP A 162 -25.84 -43.86 -22.32
N ALA A 163 -25.38 -42.64 -22.58
CA ALA A 163 -25.68 -41.90 -23.80
C ALA A 163 -24.52 -40.96 -24.11
N GLU A 164 -23.83 -41.22 -25.23
CA GLU A 164 -22.83 -40.33 -25.82
C GLU A 164 -23.43 -38.94 -26.04
N GLN A 165 -23.14 -38.02 -25.13
CA GLN A 165 -23.30 -36.58 -25.36
C GLN A 165 -22.00 -35.93 -24.91
N LEU A 166 -21.29 -35.31 -25.86
CA LEU A 166 -20.13 -34.48 -25.62
C LEU A 166 -20.50 -33.38 -24.60
N THR A 167 -20.21 -33.62 -23.32
CA THR A 167 -20.53 -32.68 -22.25
C THR A 167 -19.61 -31.46 -22.31
N ASP A 168 -20.24 -30.30 -22.19
CA ASP A 168 -19.68 -28.97 -22.27
C ASP A 168 -18.54 -28.71 -21.26
N ASN A 169 -17.36 -28.37 -21.81
CA ASN A 169 -16.50 -27.20 -21.59
C ASN A 169 -16.50 -26.38 -20.26
N GLN A 170 -17.06 -26.84 -19.14
CA GLN A 170 -16.97 -26.14 -17.85
C GLN A 170 -15.84 -26.69 -16.96
N ASP A 171 -15.58 -28.00 -16.99
CA ASP A 171 -14.58 -28.63 -16.11
C ASP A 171 -13.14 -28.21 -16.42
N ALA A 172 -12.78 -28.06 -17.69
CA ALA A 172 -11.40 -27.70 -18.06
C ALA A 172 -11.01 -26.26 -17.65
N SER A 173 -11.99 -25.36 -17.48
CA SER A 173 -11.72 -24.01 -16.98
C SER A 173 -11.62 -24.02 -15.45
N ALA A 174 -12.47 -24.79 -14.78
CA ALA A 174 -12.48 -24.94 -13.31
C ALA A 174 -11.20 -25.62 -12.79
N GLU A 175 -10.71 -26.67 -13.46
CA GLU A 175 -9.45 -27.35 -13.10
C GLU A 175 -8.22 -26.43 -13.25
N LEU A 176 -8.24 -25.49 -14.20
CA LEU A 176 -7.11 -24.58 -14.44
C LEU A 176 -7.09 -23.33 -13.55
N HIS A 177 -8.22 -22.97 -12.92
CA HIS A 177 -8.23 -21.90 -11.90
C HIS A 177 -7.41 -22.25 -10.66
N HIS A 178 -7.15 -23.54 -10.39
CA HIS A 178 -6.25 -24.00 -9.34
C HIS A 178 -4.76 -23.89 -9.69
N VAL A 179 -4.43 -23.69 -10.97
CA VAL A 179 -3.04 -23.70 -11.49
C VAL A 179 -2.57 -22.30 -11.86
N LEU A 180 -3.46 -21.31 -11.86
CA LEU A 180 -3.09 -19.93 -12.13
C LEU A 180 -2.36 -19.33 -10.91
N PRO A 181 -1.21 -18.65 -11.11
CA PRO A 181 -0.39 -18.12 -10.01
C PRO A 181 -1.06 -17.04 -9.15
N MET A 182 -2.24 -16.54 -9.52
CA MET A 182 -2.94 -15.47 -8.80
C MET A 182 -4.44 -15.73 -8.89
N LYS A 183 -5.13 -15.84 -7.74
CA LYS A 183 -6.60 -15.80 -7.69
C LYS A 183 -7.05 -14.34 -7.72
N LEU A 184 -8.10 -14.04 -8.48
CA LEU A 184 -8.68 -12.70 -8.51
C LEU A 184 -9.31 -12.42 -7.12
N ASN A 185 -8.74 -11.49 -6.36
CA ASN A 185 -9.31 -11.08 -5.07
C ASN A 185 -10.72 -10.48 -5.26
N SER A 186 -11.57 -10.60 -4.24
CA SER A 186 -12.94 -10.07 -4.23
C SER A 186 -12.98 -8.58 -4.56
N HIS A 187 -14.07 -8.18 -5.22
CA HIS A 187 -14.29 -6.89 -5.87
C HIS A 187 -13.79 -5.67 -5.10
N SER A 188 -13.13 -4.73 -5.79
CA SER A 188 -12.82 -3.42 -5.18
C SER A 188 -14.03 -2.50 -5.22
N ALA A 189 -14.19 -1.69 -4.16
CA ALA A 189 -15.26 -0.69 -4.07
C ALA A 189 -15.19 0.35 -5.21
N ASN A 190 -13.98 0.70 -5.67
CA ASN A 190 -13.82 1.53 -6.86
C ASN A 190 -14.01 0.69 -8.14
N PRO A 191 -14.98 1.04 -8.99
CA PRO A 191 -15.32 0.26 -10.18
C PRO A 191 -14.22 0.23 -11.24
N VAL A 192 -13.41 1.30 -11.37
CA VAL A 192 -12.27 1.35 -12.29
C VAL A 192 -11.14 0.46 -11.79
N LEU A 193 -10.83 0.52 -10.50
CA LEU A 193 -9.83 -0.37 -9.91
C LEU A 193 -10.24 -1.83 -10.02
N ASP A 194 -11.55 -2.14 -9.94
CA ASP A 194 -12.05 -3.52 -10.02
C ASP A 194 -11.82 -4.09 -11.41
N VAL A 195 -12.13 -3.31 -12.45
CA VAL A 195 -11.91 -3.70 -13.83
C VAL A 195 -10.41 -3.79 -14.15
N LEU A 196 -9.58 -2.88 -13.63
CA LEU A 196 -8.12 -2.94 -13.79
C LEU A 196 -7.53 -4.20 -13.16
N LYS A 197 -7.97 -4.58 -11.95
CA LYS A 197 -7.56 -5.84 -11.29
C LYS A 197 -7.93 -7.06 -12.14
N LYS A 198 -9.14 -7.08 -12.71
CA LYS A 198 -9.58 -8.15 -13.64
C LYS A 198 -8.69 -8.22 -14.89
N ILE A 199 -8.36 -7.09 -15.51
CA ILE A 199 -7.49 -7.03 -16.68
C ILE A 199 -6.09 -7.56 -16.35
N ASP A 200 -5.53 -7.16 -15.21
CA ASP A 200 -4.20 -7.58 -14.79
C ASP A 200 -4.14 -9.09 -14.53
N HIS A 201 -5.13 -9.64 -13.81
CA HIS A 201 -5.27 -11.08 -13.64
C HIS A 201 -5.32 -11.83 -14.97
N HIS A 202 -6.12 -11.36 -15.94
CA HIS A 202 -6.19 -12.00 -17.26
C HIS A 202 -4.86 -11.92 -18.02
N LYS A 203 -4.12 -10.81 -17.94
CA LYS A 203 -2.78 -10.68 -18.56
C LYS A 203 -1.79 -11.65 -17.92
N THR A 204 -1.78 -11.76 -16.61
CA THR A 204 -0.91 -12.68 -15.87
C THR A 204 -1.22 -14.13 -16.18
N ALA A 205 -2.51 -14.48 -16.25
CA ALA A 205 -2.97 -15.80 -16.68
C ALA A 205 -2.49 -16.15 -18.11
N VAL A 206 -2.58 -15.20 -19.04
CA VAL A 206 -2.09 -15.39 -20.42
C VAL A 206 -0.58 -15.61 -20.44
N LYS A 207 0.21 -14.81 -19.71
CA LYS A 207 1.67 -14.98 -19.63
C LYS A 207 2.05 -16.37 -19.09
N PHE A 208 1.40 -16.79 -18.01
CA PHE A 208 1.63 -18.11 -17.42
C PHE A 208 1.29 -19.24 -18.39
N LEU A 209 0.12 -19.17 -19.03
CA LEU A 209 -0.31 -20.17 -20.01
C LEU A 209 0.63 -20.20 -21.22
N ASP A 210 1.11 -19.04 -21.70
CA ASP A 210 2.07 -18.97 -22.79
C ASP A 210 3.39 -19.67 -22.44
N GLN A 211 3.86 -19.54 -21.21
CA GLN A 211 5.05 -20.24 -20.74
C GLN A 211 4.83 -21.75 -20.65
N GLN A 212 3.74 -22.20 -20.03
CA GLN A 212 3.38 -23.62 -19.93
C GLN A 212 3.19 -24.27 -21.30
N ILE A 213 2.52 -23.58 -22.24
CA ILE A 213 2.33 -24.07 -23.61
C ILE A 213 3.69 -24.22 -24.29
N ARG A 214 4.59 -23.25 -24.15
CA ARG A 214 5.93 -23.27 -24.75
C ARG A 214 6.77 -24.44 -24.23
N GLU A 215 6.83 -24.61 -22.91
CA GLU A 215 7.60 -25.68 -22.27
C GLU A 215 7.09 -27.07 -22.66
N ARG A 216 5.77 -27.29 -22.60
CA ARG A 216 5.15 -28.57 -22.98
C ARG A 216 5.29 -28.85 -24.48
N HIS A 217 5.15 -27.83 -25.32
CA HIS A 217 5.36 -27.96 -26.77
C HIS A 217 6.81 -28.32 -27.10
N GLN A 218 7.78 -27.65 -26.47
CA GLN A 218 9.20 -27.93 -26.68
C GLN A 218 9.58 -29.34 -26.22
N ALA A 219 9.08 -29.77 -25.05
CA ALA A 219 9.27 -31.13 -24.56
C ALA A 219 8.68 -32.18 -25.52
N LEU A 220 7.48 -31.92 -26.06
CA LEU A 220 6.82 -32.80 -27.02
C LEU A 220 7.60 -32.88 -28.34
N LEU A 221 8.09 -31.75 -28.86
CA LEU A 221 8.93 -31.72 -30.05
C LEU A 221 10.23 -32.50 -29.84
N HIS A 222 10.89 -32.33 -28.70
CA HIS A 222 12.14 -33.04 -28.38
C HIS A 222 11.93 -34.56 -28.28
N ASP A 223 10.89 -35.01 -27.55
CA ASP A 223 10.56 -36.46 -27.43
C ASP A 223 10.19 -37.06 -28.79
N SER A 224 9.44 -36.32 -29.61
CA SER A 224 9.03 -36.75 -30.96
C SER A 224 10.22 -36.83 -31.92
N ALA A 225 11.09 -35.81 -31.94
CA ALA A 225 12.26 -35.74 -32.83
C ALA A 225 13.33 -36.78 -32.48
N MET A 226 13.47 -37.14 -31.19
CA MET A 226 14.37 -38.20 -30.76
C MET A 226 13.86 -39.60 -31.15
N ARG A 227 12.53 -39.82 -31.16
CA ARG A 227 11.93 -41.13 -31.46
C ARG A 227 11.67 -41.38 -32.93
N TYR A 228 11.23 -40.38 -33.67
CA TYR A 228 10.81 -40.53 -35.05
C TYR A 228 11.73 -39.71 -35.95
N GLN A 229 12.73 -40.37 -36.52
CA GLN A 229 13.67 -39.75 -37.44
C GLN A 229 13.27 -40.01 -38.89
N THR A 230 12.58 -41.14 -39.13
CA THR A 230 12.07 -41.55 -40.44
C THR A 230 10.59 -41.92 -40.37
N THR A 231 9.91 -41.91 -41.52
CA THR A 231 8.50 -42.33 -41.61
C THR A 231 8.30 -43.81 -41.30
N ALA A 232 9.34 -44.64 -41.45
CA ALA A 232 9.31 -46.05 -41.09
C ALA A 232 9.24 -46.27 -39.56
N ASP A 233 9.86 -45.37 -38.77
CA ASP A 233 9.83 -45.43 -37.31
C ASP A 233 8.42 -45.25 -36.75
N LEU A 234 7.61 -44.41 -37.41
CA LEU A 234 6.20 -44.21 -37.06
C LEU A 234 5.34 -45.46 -37.30
N VAL A 235 5.66 -46.22 -38.36
CA VAL A 235 4.92 -47.45 -38.74
C VAL A 235 5.38 -48.65 -37.90
N ALA A 236 6.65 -48.64 -37.47
CA ALA A 236 7.23 -49.65 -36.59
C ALA A 236 6.78 -49.49 -35.12
N ASP A 237 6.32 -48.30 -34.73
CA ASP A 237 5.80 -48.02 -33.39
C ASP A 237 4.45 -48.70 -33.15
N ARG A 238 4.51 -49.97 -32.74
CA ARG A 238 3.36 -50.78 -32.29
C ARG A 238 2.97 -50.54 -30.83
N ALA A 239 3.65 -49.62 -30.12
CA ALA A 239 3.45 -49.36 -28.70
C ALA A 239 2.53 -48.16 -28.44
N THR A 240 2.06 -48.03 -27.18
CA THR A 240 1.26 -46.92 -26.64
C THR A 240 1.89 -45.52 -26.78
N ALA A 241 3.05 -45.36 -27.42
CA ALA A 241 3.80 -44.11 -27.53
C ALA A 241 3.14 -43.10 -28.48
N SER A 242 2.67 -43.52 -29.66
CA SER A 242 1.92 -42.64 -30.58
C SER A 242 0.63 -42.08 -29.95
N SER A 243 -0.12 -42.94 -29.24
CA SER A 243 -1.32 -42.50 -28.49
C SER A 243 -0.98 -41.53 -27.36
N GLN A 244 0.15 -41.71 -26.67
CA GLN A 244 0.60 -40.79 -25.61
C GLN A 244 1.00 -39.43 -26.19
N ILE A 245 1.68 -39.39 -27.34
CA ILE A 245 2.05 -38.12 -28.00
C ILE A 245 0.80 -37.39 -28.49
N LYS A 246 -0.17 -38.10 -29.05
CA LYS A 246 -1.48 -37.55 -29.41
C LYS A 246 -2.18 -36.93 -28.19
N GLN A 247 -2.25 -37.67 -27.08
CA GLN A 247 -2.88 -37.18 -25.84
C GLN A 247 -2.17 -35.95 -25.27
N ARG A 248 -0.83 -35.92 -25.28
CA ARG A 248 -0.04 -34.76 -24.84
C ARG A 248 -0.23 -33.55 -25.76
N THR A 249 -0.37 -33.77 -27.07
CA THR A 249 -0.67 -32.73 -28.06
C THR A 249 -2.06 -32.14 -27.82
N GLU A 250 -3.06 -32.99 -27.60
CA GLU A 250 -4.42 -32.57 -27.25
C GLU A 250 -4.45 -31.77 -25.93
N ALA A 251 -3.66 -32.17 -24.93
CA ALA A 251 -3.52 -31.42 -23.68
C ALA A 251 -2.93 -30.01 -23.91
N CYS A 252 -1.90 -29.87 -24.76
CA CYS A 252 -1.38 -28.56 -25.17
C CYS A 252 -2.44 -27.71 -25.88
N LEU A 253 -3.22 -28.30 -26.78
CA LEU A 253 -4.29 -27.58 -27.49
C LEU A 253 -5.41 -27.10 -26.54
N ARG A 254 -5.72 -27.86 -25.47
CA ARG A 254 -6.65 -27.41 -24.43
C ARG A 254 -6.13 -26.15 -23.72
N LEU A 255 -4.84 -26.09 -23.38
CA LEU A 255 -4.23 -24.90 -22.78
C LEU A 255 -4.30 -23.68 -23.72
N VAL A 256 -4.03 -23.87 -25.02
CA VAL A 256 -4.15 -22.80 -26.03
C VAL A 256 -5.59 -22.27 -26.10
N LYS A 257 -6.60 -23.15 -26.06
CA LYS A 257 -8.01 -22.74 -26.05
C LYS A 257 -8.35 -21.88 -24.83
N VAL A 258 -7.90 -22.28 -23.64
CA VAL A 258 -8.11 -21.51 -22.39
C VAL A 258 -7.39 -20.16 -22.47
N ARG A 259 -6.14 -20.12 -22.92
CA ARG A 259 -5.37 -18.88 -23.14
C ARG A 259 -6.09 -17.91 -24.08
N ASN A 260 -6.66 -18.41 -25.18
CA ASN A 260 -7.42 -17.60 -26.13
C ASN A 260 -8.77 -17.11 -25.56
N LYS A 261 -9.33 -17.76 -24.54
CA LYS A 261 -10.49 -17.26 -23.80
C LYS A 261 -10.10 -16.01 -23.00
N PHE A 262 -9.05 -16.09 -22.18
CA PHE A 262 -8.55 -14.94 -21.40
C PHE A 262 -8.22 -13.73 -22.29
N ILE A 263 -7.61 -13.95 -23.46
CA ILE A 263 -7.30 -12.85 -24.40
C ILE A 263 -8.58 -12.17 -24.94
N ARG A 264 -9.60 -12.95 -25.27
CA ARG A 264 -10.88 -12.39 -25.75
C ARG A 264 -11.57 -11.60 -24.64
N ASP A 265 -11.56 -12.12 -23.42
CA ASP A 265 -12.20 -11.48 -22.27
C ASP A 265 -11.53 -10.15 -21.90
N VAL A 266 -10.20 -10.00 -22.14
CA VAL A 266 -9.51 -8.71 -21.98
C VAL A 266 -10.09 -7.61 -22.87
N ALA A 267 -10.57 -7.92 -24.07
CA ALA A 267 -11.19 -6.92 -24.93
C ALA A 267 -12.50 -6.39 -24.33
N ASN A 268 -13.32 -7.30 -23.77
CA ASN A 268 -14.55 -6.94 -23.07
C ASN A 268 -14.26 -6.11 -21.80
N LEU A 269 -13.25 -6.52 -21.03
CA LEU A 269 -12.84 -5.78 -19.83
C LEU A 269 -12.32 -4.38 -20.15
N LYS A 270 -11.65 -4.17 -21.29
CA LYS A 270 -11.26 -2.82 -21.74
C LYS A 270 -12.46 -1.92 -22.01
N ALA A 271 -13.53 -2.46 -22.60
CA ALA A 271 -14.76 -1.70 -22.81
C ALA A 271 -15.42 -1.34 -21.47
N GLN A 272 -15.50 -2.29 -20.54
CA GLN A 272 -16.00 -2.05 -19.18
C GLN A 272 -15.16 -1.01 -18.43
N LEU A 273 -13.85 -0.97 -18.66
CA LEU A 273 -12.96 0.02 -18.05
C LEU A 273 -13.30 1.42 -18.54
N THR A 274 -13.50 1.59 -19.86
CA THR A 274 -13.89 2.88 -20.44
C THR A 274 -15.21 3.37 -19.87
N GLU A 275 -16.19 2.47 -19.74
CA GLU A 275 -17.49 2.79 -19.14
C GLU A 275 -17.37 3.16 -17.65
N ALA A 276 -16.60 2.40 -16.87
CA ALA A 276 -16.38 2.69 -15.45
C ALA A 276 -15.66 4.03 -15.23
N ILE A 277 -14.73 4.41 -16.12
CA ILE A 277 -14.05 5.71 -16.08
C ILE A 277 -15.05 6.83 -16.36
N ALA A 278 -15.86 6.70 -17.42
CA ALA A 278 -16.86 7.71 -17.76
C ALA A 278 -17.85 7.96 -16.61
N ASN A 279 -18.38 6.88 -16.03
CA ASN A 279 -19.32 6.97 -14.90
C ASN A 279 -18.69 7.63 -13.66
N MET A 280 -17.39 7.41 -13.41
CA MET A 280 -16.71 8.04 -12.27
C MET A 280 -16.51 9.55 -12.50
N ILE A 281 -16.16 9.95 -13.72
CA ILE A 281 -16.04 11.36 -14.08
C ILE A 281 -17.39 12.06 -13.92
N ASP A 282 -18.47 11.49 -14.44
CA ASP A 282 -19.82 12.04 -14.30
C ASP A 282 -20.22 12.21 -12.82
N TYR A 283 -19.87 11.23 -11.97
CA TYR A 283 -20.12 11.31 -10.53
C TYR A 283 -19.30 12.41 -9.84
N GLU A 284 -18.02 12.55 -10.19
CA GLU A 284 -17.16 13.61 -9.67
C GLU A 284 -17.64 15.00 -10.09
N GLU A 285 -18.08 15.17 -11.34
CA GLU A 285 -18.68 16.41 -11.82
C GLU A 285 -19.98 16.76 -11.08
N GLU A 286 -20.86 15.78 -10.85
CA GLU A 286 -22.08 15.99 -10.06
C GLU A 286 -21.79 16.35 -8.60
N ALA A 287 -20.78 15.70 -7.99
CA ALA A 287 -20.34 16.00 -6.65
C ALA A 287 -19.74 17.41 -6.54
N ALA A 288 -18.92 17.81 -7.51
CA ALA A 288 -18.35 19.16 -7.59
C ALA A 288 -19.45 20.22 -7.74
N ALA A 289 -20.43 20.00 -8.61
CA ALA A 289 -21.57 20.89 -8.78
C ALA A 289 -22.39 21.05 -7.49
N LYS A 290 -22.59 19.96 -6.73
CA LYS A 290 -23.25 20.04 -5.41
C LYS A 290 -22.45 20.84 -4.40
N ILE A 291 -21.12 20.72 -4.39
CA ILE A 291 -20.25 21.51 -3.51
C ILE A 291 -20.34 22.98 -3.89
N GLU A 292 -20.24 23.31 -5.17
CA GLU A 292 -20.34 24.68 -5.68
C GLU A 292 -21.70 25.30 -5.32
N GLN A 293 -22.80 24.57 -5.52
CA GLN A 293 -24.13 25.01 -5.08
C GLN A 293 -24.20 25.27 -3.57
N LYS A 294 -23.51 24.46 -2.75
CA LYS A 294 -23.47 24.67 -1.29
C LYS A 294 -22.61 25.87 -0.90
N LEU A 295 -21.54 26.15 -1.64
CA LEU A 295 -20.73 27.35 -1.45
C LEU A 295 -21.52 28.61 -1.84
N GLU A 296 -22.23 28.60 -2.97
CA GLU A 296 -23.13 29.70 -3.35
C GLU A 296 -24.19 29.96 -2.27
N GLN A 297 -24.80 28.92 -1.69
CA GLN A 297 -25.73 29.05 -0.57
C GLN A 297 -25.09 29.71 0.67
N CYS A 298 -23.82 29.40 0.96
CA CYS A 298 -23.07 30.05 2.03
C CYS A 298 -22.77 31.52 1.71
N ASP A 299 -22.40 31.83 0.48
CA ASP A 299 -22.11 33.20 0.03
C ASP A 299 -23.38 34.07 0.05
N GLU A 300 -24.53 33.54 -0.34
CA GLU A 300 -25.83 34.23 -0.23
C GLU A 300 -26.21 34.55 1.23
N ILE A 301 -25.85 33.67 2.16
CA ILE A 301 -26.01 33.89 3.60
C ILE A 301 -25.06 35.00 4.09
N ASP A 302 -23.78 34.93 3.71
CA ASP A 302 -22.74 35.85 4.17
C ASP A 302 -22.91 37.27 3.61
N LEU A 303 -23.41 37.38 2.37
CA LEU A 303 -23.78 38.65 1.74
C LEU A 303 -25.10 39.22 2.26
N GLY A 304 -25.81 38.48 3.13
CA GLY A 304 -27.12 38.90 3.67
C GLY A 304 -28.22 38.97 2.61
N LEU A 305 -28.04 38.28 1.47
CA LEU A 305 -29.02 38.19 0.39
C LEU A 305 -30.15 37.21 0.74
N MET A 306 -29.90 36.28 1.67
CA MET A 306 -30.92 35.45 2.28
C MET A 306 -31.37 36.06 3.61
N ASP A 307 -32.64 36.48 3.67
CA ASP A 307 -33.22 37.06 4.89
C ASP A 307 -33.46 35.97 5.94
N LEU A 308 -32.51 35.86 6.87
CA LEU A 308 -32.58 34.92 7.99
C LEU A 308 -33.34 35.50 9.19
N THR A 309 -33.89 36.72 9.09
CA THR A 309 -34.60 37.37 10.20
C THR A 309 -35.84 36.57 10.59
N ASP A 310 -36.61 36.10 9.61
CA ASP A 310 -37.76 35.22 9.82
C ASP A 310 -37.39 33.88 10.47
N HIS A 311 -36.25 33.30 10.11
CA HIS A 311 -35.77 32.03 10.69
C HIS A 311 -35.23 32.24 12.11
N LYS A 312 -34.54 33.35 12.33
CA LYS A 312 -34.01 33.76 13.63
C LYS A 312 -35.12 34.09 14.63
N ASP A 313 -36.20 34.71 14.17
CA ASP A 313 -37.36 35.02 14.98
C ASP A 313 -38.19 33.77 15.30
N LYS A 314 -38.24 32.79 14.37
CA LYS A 314 -38.89 31.49 14.60
C LYS A 314 -38.09 30.56 15.51
N PHE A 315 -36.75 30.58 15.44
CA PHE A 315 -35.88 29.64 16.15
C PHE A 315 -34.76 30.33 16.97
N PRO A 316 -35.10 31.25 17.90
CA PRO A 316 -34.11 32.05 18.62
C PRO A 316 -33.16 31.21 19.48
N GLU A 317 -33.63 30.07 20.00
CA GLU A 317 -32.83 29.13 20.80
C GLU A 317 -31.81 28.31 19.99
N GLU A 318 -32.10 28.04 18.71
CA GLU A 318 -31.16 27.35 17.83
C GLU A 318 -30.02 28.29 17.43
N TRP A 319 -30.36 29.54 17.14
CA TRP A 319 -29.38 30.58 16.84
C TRP A 319 -28.52 30.96 18.05
N SER A 320 -29.09 30.98 19.26
CA SER A 320 -28.33 31.23 20.48
C SER A 320 -27.33 30.10 20.75
N ARG A 321 -27.76 28.83 20.60
CA ARG A 321 -26.88 27.66 20.70
C ARG A 321 -25.82 27.65 19.61
N ALA A 322 -26.18 27.89 18.36
CA ALA A 322 -25.24 27.96 17.24
C ALA A 322 -24.19 29.07 17.43
N ARG A 323 -24.59 30.21 18.00
CA ARG A 323 -23.67 31.31 18.36
C ARG A 323 -22.68 30.88 19.44
N ILE A 324 -23.13 30.19 20.48
CA ILE A 324 -22.26 29.66 21.54
C ILE A 324 -21.27 28.64 20.96
N VAL A 325 -21.75 27.71 20.13
CA VAL A 325 -20.93 26.69 19.47
C VAL A 325 -19.92 27.33 18.50
N SER A 326 -20.30 28.38 17.78
CA SER A 326 -19.40 29.15 16.90
C SER A 326 -18.28 29.85 17.70
N MET A 327 -18.65 30.49 18.82
CA MET A 327 -17.70 31.08 19.77
C MET A 327 -16.72 30.04 20.32
N GLN A 328 -17.21 28.86 20.71
CA GLN A 328 -16.35 27.78 21.20
C GLN A 328 -15.41 27.25 20.12
N ARG A 329 -15.89 27.02 18.89
CA ARG A 329 -15.06 26.63 17.75
C ARG A 329 -13.99 27.67 17.42
N ARG A 330 -14.31 28.96 17.52
CA ARG A 330 -13.34 30.05 17.35
C ARG A 330 -12.26 30.00 18.44
N LYS A 331 -12.68 29.88 19.71
CA LYS A 331 -11.75 29.78 20.85
C LYS A 331 -10.82 28.57 20.75
N GLN A 332 -11.32 27.43 20.30
CA GLN A 332 -10.50 26.23 20.05
C GLN A 332 -9.48 26.44 18.93
N ARG A 333 -9.88 27.09 17.82
CA ARG A 333 -8.94 27.43 16.73
C ARG A 333 -7.85 28.40 17.18
N GLU A 334 -8.20 29.42 17.95
CA GLU A 334 -7.24 30.38 18.51
C GLU A 334 -6.26 29.71 19.48
N GLU A 335 -6.74 28.81 20.34
CA GLU A 335 -5.88 28.05 21.27
C GLU A 335 -4.96 27.07 20.56
N PHE A 336 -5.46 26.36 19.53
CA PHE A 336 -4.64 25.47 18.71
C PHE A 336 -3.55 26.23 17.94
N GLN A 337 -3.90 27.40 17.38
CA GLN A 337 -2.92 28.25 16.71
C GLN A 337 -1.85 28.75 17.70
N ARG A 338 -2.26 29.16 18.91
CA ARG A 338 -1.34 29.56 19.97
C ARG A 338 -0.38 28.44 20.35
N GLN A 339 -0.86 27.20 20.44
CA GLN A 339 -0.01 26.03 20.72
C GLN A 339 0.99 25.76 19.60
N LYS A 340 0.55 25.85 18.33
CA LYS A 340 1.43 25.75 17.17
C LYS A 340 2.51 26.83 17.18
N ASP A 341 2.16 28.07 17.46
CA ASP A 341 3.12 29.18 17.48
C ASP A 341 4.16 29.00 18.59
N VAL A 342 3.77 28.46 19.76
CA VAL A 342 4.69 28.12 20.85
C VAL A 342 5.64 26.99 20.46
N GLU A 343 5.14 25.95 19.80
CA GLU A 343 5.98 24.82 19.35
C GLU A 343 6.95 25.25 18.25
N ILE A 344 6.51 26.08 17.31
CA ILE A 344 7.38 26.68 16.28
C ILE A 344 8.47 27.53 16.95
N ALA A 345 8.13 28.33 17.96
CA ALA A 345 9.11 29.12 18.70
C ALA A 345 10.13 28.24 19.45
N ARG A 346 9.67 27.12 20.04
CA ARG A 346 10.53 26.12 20.69
C ARG A 346 11.51 25.50 19.71
N LEU A 347 11.01 24.98 18.58
CA LEU A 347 11.82 24.36 17.52
C LEU A 347 12.80 25.36 16.91
N HIS A 348 12.40 26.62 16.73
CA HIS A 348 13.29 27.66 16.23
C HIS A 348 14.43 27.96 17.22
N GLN A 349 14.15 27.95 18.52
CA GLN A 349 15.18 28.15 19.55
C GLN A 349 16.12 26.94 19.66
N GLU A 350 15.60 25.72 19.49
CA GLU A 350 16.38 24.49 19.40
C GLU A 350 17.30 24.51 18.16
N ALA A 351 16.77 24.89 16.99
CA ALA A 351 17.56 25.04 15.77
C ALA A 351 18.68 26.10 15.89
N ILE A 352 18.42 27.22 16.57
CA ILE A 352 19.46 28.23 16.86
C ILE A 352 20.54 27.64 17.78
N ALA A 353 20.15 26.88 18.80
CA ALA A 353 21.11 26.26 19.72
C ALA A 353 21.94 25.17 19.02
N GLU A 354 21.31 24.32 18.20
CA GLU A 354 21.99 23.32 17.39
C GLU A 354 22.93 23.95 16.37
N SER A 355 22.49 25.01 15.69
CA SER A 355 23.35 25.75 14.75
C SER A 355 24.53 26.41 15.46
N ALA A 356 24.35 26.91 16.69
CA ALA A 356 25.44 27.46 17.49
C ALA A 356 26.43 26.37 17.93
N ILE A 357 25.95 25.21 18.37
CA ILE A 357 26.79 24.06 18.71
C ILE A 357 27.55 23.57 17.47
N HIS A 358 26.87 23.47 16.32
CA HIS A 358 27.49 23.07 15.07
C HIS A 358 28.54 24.09 14.60
N ALA A 359 28.29 25.39 14.76
CA ALA A 359 29.29 26.42 14.49
C ALA A 359 30.50 26.33 15.43
N MET A 360 30.28 26.10 16.74
CA MET A 360 31.36 25.90 17.71
C MET A 360 32.18 24.63 17.41
N ASN A 361 31.53 23.55 16.99
CA ASN A 361 32.20 22.31 16.59
C ASN A 361 33.00 22.53 15.30
N LEU A 362 32.46 23.23 14.31
CA LEU A 362 33.21 23.62 13.11
C LEU A 362 34.40 24.51 13.45
N GLU A 363 34.26 25.47 14.36
CA GLU A 363 35.38 26.30 14.83
C GLU A 363 36.43 25.46 15.56
N ALA A 364 36.02 24.48 16.37
CA ALA A 364 36.93 23.55 17.05
C ALA A 364 37.64 22.60 16.05
N ASP A 365 36.93 22.12 15.03
CA ASP A 365 37.48 21.28 13.96
C ASP A 365 38.42 22.08 13.06
N ILE A 366 38.10 23.33 12.72
CA ILE A 366 39.00 24.22 11.98
C ILE A 366 40.24 24.54 12.82
N ASN A 367 40.10 24.80 14.12
CA ASN A 367 41.24 25.08 14.99
C ASN A 367 42.12 23.85 15.25
N SER A 368 41.54 22.65 15.36
CA SER A 368 42.29 21.41 15.52
C SER A 368 42.95 20.97 14.22
N ASN A 369 42.23 20.99 13.09
CA ASN A 369 42.78 20.66 11.77
C ASN A 369 43.82 21.68 11.34
N SER A 370 43.60 22.98 11.55
CA SER A 370 44.62 24.00 11.26
C SER A 370 45.86 23.85 12.14
N ALA A 371 45.74 23.46 13.41
CA ALA A 371 46.91 23.18 14.26
C ALA A 371 47.70 21.96 13.76
N SER A 372 47.02 20.89 13.34
CA SER A 372 47.68 19.71 12.76
C SER A 372 48.24 19.95 11.36
N GLU A 373 47.54 20.71 10.50
CA GLU A 373 47.99 21.09 9.16
C GLU A 373 49.15 22.09 9.22
N LEU A 374 49.13 23.06 10.15
CA LEU A 374 50.27 23.95 10.39
C LEU A 374 51.48 23.20 10.95
N GLN A 375 51.27 22.15 11.76
CA GLN A 375 52.37 21.28 12.21
C GLN A 375 52.91 20.38 11.10
N SER A 376 52.06 19.83 10.22
CA SER A 376 52.50 19.02 9.08
C SER A 376 53.19 19.90 8.01
N LEU A 377 52.65 21.08 7.72
CA LEU A 377 53.28 22.07 6.85
C LEU A 377 54.60 22.57 7.45
N SER A 378 54.68 22.85 8.75
CA SER A 378 55.94 23.23 9.41
C SER A 378 57.01 22.13 9.32
N LYS A 379 56.59 20.86 9.28
CA LYS A 379 57.49 19.71 9.10
C LYS A 379 57.93 19.56 7.64
N GLU A 380 57.03 19.75 6.67
CA GLU A 380 57.34 19.76 5.23
C GLU A 380 58.22 20.96 4.81
N PHE A 381 58.08 22.11 5.46
CA PHE A 381 58.90 23.30 5.19
C PHE A 381 60.30 23.25 5.83
N LYS A 382 60.56 22.35 6.78
CA LYS A 382 61.89 22.17 7.39
C LYS A 382 62.85 21.30 6.57
N ASP A 383 62.33 20.41 5.73
CA ASP A 383 63.12 19.46 4.94
C ASP A 383 63.26 19.86 3.44
N ARG A 384 62.80 21.05 3.06
CA ARG A 384 63.06 21.63 1.73
C ARG A 384 64.16 22.69 1.79
N PRO A 385 65.21 22.60 0.95
CA PRO A 385 66.21 23.66 0.84
C PRO A 385 65.53 24.95 0.38
N GLN A 386 65.85 26.06 1.04
CA GLN A 386 65.44 27.43 0.68
C GLN A 386 65.78 27.71 -0.79
N GLU A 387 64.79 27.55 -1.67
CA GLU A 387 64.82 28.18 -2.98
C GLU A 387 64.47 29.66 -2.80
N LYS A 388 65.39 30.48 -3.29
CA LYS A 388 65.37 31.94 -3.22
C LYS A 388 64.08 32.50 -3.79
N ASP A 389 63.55 33.51 -3.12
CA ASP A 389 62.52 34.43 -3.61
C ASP A 389 62.85 34.89 -5.04
N ALA A 390 62.23 34.25 -6.02
CA ALA A 390 61.98 34.85 -7.31
C ALA A 390 60.64 35.59 -7.19
N LYS A 391 60.70 36.92 -7.14
CA LYS A 391 59.57 37.77 -7.52
C LYS A 391 59.08 37.28 -8.88
N ILE A 392 57.95 36.58 -8.91
CA ILE A 392 57.21 36.32 -10.13
C ILE A 392 56.10 37.35 -10.17
N ASP A 393 56.18 38.16 -11.20
CA ASP A 393 55.32 39.29 -11.46
C ASP A 393 53.84 38.89 -11.48
N ASN A 394 53.02 39.75 -10.88
CA ASN A 394 51.57 39.68 -10.76
C ASN A 394 50.88 39.94 -12.14
N GLU A 395 51.39 39.30 -13.20
CA GLU A 395 51.02 39.61 -14.60
C GLU A 395 50.14 38.55 -15.27
N ASN A 396 49.91 37.38 -14.65
CA ASN A 396 49.11 36.29 -15.22
C ASN A 396 48.05 35.72 -14.27
N GLU A 397 47.52 36.52 -13.35
CA GLU A 397 46.39 36.09 -12.52
C GLU A 397 45.09 36.18 -13.34
N LEU A 398 44.48 35.03 -13.64
CA LEU A 398 43.26 34.90 -14.44
C LEU A 398 42.03 34.84 -13.51
N VAL A 399 41.03 35.66 -13.77
CA VAL A 399 39.76 35.69 -13.01
C VAL A 399 38.59 35.34 -13.92
N TRP A 400 37.62 34.60 -13.37
CA TRP A 400 36.43 34.17 -14.07
C TRP A 400 35.52 35.37 -14.40
N ASN A 401 35.24 35.59 -15.69
CA ASN A 401 34.30 36.62 -16.12
C ASN A 401 32.89 36.00 -16.32
N PRO A 402 31.89 36.35 -15.50
CA PRO A 402 30.57 35.73 -15.54
C PRO A 402 29.74 36.08 -16.79
N ILE A 403 30.07 37.17 -17.49
CA ILE A 403 29.35 37.61 -18.70
C ILE A 403 29.85 36.87 -19.93
N ARG A 404 31.18 36.70 -20.06
CA ARG A 404 31.80 35.98 -21.19
C ARG A 404 31.93 34.47 -20.97
N LYS A 405 31.79 34.00 -19.72
CA LYS A 405 31.98 32.61 -19.30
C LYS A 405 33.36 32.05 -19.65
N GLU A 406 34.40 32.86 -19.48
CA GLU A 406 35.80 32.48 -19.71
C GLU A 406 36.74 33.12 -18.66
N LEU A 407 37.94 32.56 -18.50
CA LEU A 407 39.00 33.07 -17.62
C LEU A 407 39.79 34.17 -18.34
N VAL A 408 39.86 35.37 -17.77
CA VAL A 408 40.48 36.55 -18.39
C VAL A 408 41.52 37.17 -17.45
N PRO A 409 42.67 37.70 -17.94
CA PRO A 409 43.68 38.29 -17.06
C PRO A 409 43.14 39.49 -16.26
N LEU A 410 43.47 39.57 -14.97
CA LEU A 410 42.99 40.60 -14.03
C LEU A 410 43.19 42.05 -14.50
N ARG A 411 44.26 42.34 -15.27
CA ARG A 411 44.48 43.68 -15.85
C ARG A 411 43.40 44.10 -16.87
N SER A 412 42.78 43.15 -17.57
CA SER A 412 41.76 43.46 -18.59
C SER A 412 40.43 43.92 -17.99
N LEU A 413 40.08 43.47 -16.78
CA LEU A 413 38.90 43.98 -16.08
C LEU A 413 39.08 45.47 -15.74
N ASN A 414 40.25 45.89 -15.26
CA ASN A 414 40.47 47.28 -14.82
C ASN A 414 40.49 48.32 -15.95
N VAL A 415 40.65 47.92 -17.21
CA VAL A 415 40.63 48.85 -18.37
C VAL A 415 39.21 48.97 -18.94
N ASP A 416 38.42 47.91 -18.91
CA ASP A 416 37.05 47.91 -19.45
C ASP A 416 36.01 48.58 -18.52
N TRP A 417 36.32 48.74 -17.22
CA TRP A 417 35.44 49.46 -16.28
C TRP A 417 35.44 50.99 -16.47
N GLU A 418 36.49 51.57 -17.09
CA GLU A 418 36.58 53.03 -17.30
C GLU A 418 35.83 53.50 -18.56
N ASP A 419 35.64 52.63 -19.57
CA ASP A 419 34.99 52.99 -20.85
C ASP A 419 33.46 52.97 -20.80
N TRP A 420 32.86 52.39 -19.75
CA TRP A 420 31.39 52.29 -19.58
C TRP A 420 30.80 53.43 -18.75
N ARG A 421 31.66 54.31 -18.20
CA ARG A 421 31.21 55.49 -17.45
C ARG A 421 30.98 56.72 -18.33
N ASP A 422 31.51 56.72 -19.55
CA ASP A 422 31.45 57.85 -20.49
C ASP A 422 30.53 57.61 -21.70
N HIS A 423 29.63 56.62 -21.65
CA HIS A 423 28.57 56.38 -22.65
C HIS A 423 27.16 56.29 -22.07
#